data_AF-A0A0N0CZ82-F1
#
_entry.id   AF-A0A0N0CZ82-F1
#
_cell.length_a   1.000
_cell.length_b   1.000
_cell.length_c   1.000
_cell.angle_alpha   90.00
_cell.angle_beta   90.00
_cell.angle_gamma   90.00
#
_symmetry.space_group_name_H-M   'P 1'
#
loop_
_entity.id
_entity.type
_entity.pdbx_description
1 polymer ?
#
loop_
_entity_poly.entity_id
_entity_poly.type
_entity_poly.pdbx_seq_one_letter_code
_entity_poly.pdbx_strand_id
1 'polypeptide(L)'
;MTKNYWDTQIHDFTLLNGNQWVLVAEKKDQEDKIYVAHHKGDIGFFDKKLQTQDVEIKLVHTNQNYAMNLVKDQKIYFMVNGDLFGPYEEFVKQTDLGIKPERFNYVVGKKNTLHFKDKPISDNVRKFTVSDSRNTIAVVFNDDKLQINNKTNLGTFKNIEKIDFPANKEDFYFWAKESENTYALYAYIEQKVSQLGSYKFSNAIKTLPDVHFAPSEKNWGFSYLNDKQESKIVIDGKEYDTNFINEVSLYAQEGKEYASWLSLEGKNIILNKIAFE
;
A
#
# COMPACT_ATOMS: atom_id res chain seq x y z
N MET A 1 -2.66 12.46 42.09
CA MET A 1 -3.60 13.30 41.30
C MET A 1 -4.11 12.48 40.14
N THR A 2 -5.35 12.03 40.20
CA THR A 2 -6.07 11.46 39.06
C THR A 2 -6.49 12.63 38.15
N LYS A 3 -5.89 12.76 36.96
CA LYS A 3 -6.37 13.71 35.95
C LYS A 3 -7.79 13.28 35.56
N ASN A 4 -8.78 14.16 35.75
CA ASN A 4 -10.14 13.94 35.27
C ASN A 4 -10.16 14.14 33.75
N TYR A 5 -10.62 13.12 33.01
CA TYR A 5 -10.73 13.14 31.54
C TYR A 5 -12.19 13.24 31.06
N TRP A 6 -13.15 13.55 31.95
CA TRP A 6 -14.60 13.50 31.70
C TRP A 6 -15.14 14.46 30.61
N ASP A 7 -14.31 15.35 30.08
CA ASP A 7 -14.65 16.28 28.99
C ASP A 7 -13.75 16.07 27.74
N THR A 8 -13.48 14.81 27.42
CA THR A 8 -12.63 14.41 26.29
C THR A 8 -13.47 13.69 25.22
N GLN A 9 -13.54 14.23 24.01
CA GLN A 9 -14.10 13.55 22.85
C GLN A 9 -12.99 12.76 22.16
N ILE A 10 -13.13 11.44 22.09
CA ILE A 10 -12.16 10.57 21.40
C ILE A 10 -12.41 10.68 19.89
N HIS A 11 -11.38 11.05 19.14
CA HIS A 11 -11.37 11.05 17.68
C HIS A 11 -10.92 9.70 17.15
N ASP A 12 -9.85 9.15 17.72
CA ASP A 12 -9.29 7.87 17.31
C ASP A 12 -8.60 7.17 18.49
N PHE A 13 -8.63 5.84 18.48
CA PHE A 13 -7.95 5.01 19.45
C PHE A 13 -7.59 3.68 18.80
N THR A 14 -6.32 3.29 18.91
CA THR A 14 -5.88 1.98 18.43
C THR A 14 -5.02 1.27 19.48
N LEU A 15 -5.22 -0.04 19.55
CA LEU A 15 -4.42 -0.95 20.35
C LEU A 15 -3.39 -1.61 19.42
N LEU A 16 -2.13 -1.49 19.81
CA LEU A 16 -0.96 -2.08 19.15
C LEU A 16 -0.49 -3.29 19.97
N ASN A 17 0.40 -4.10 19.40
CA ASN A 17 0.94 -5.27 20.08
C ASN A 17 1.69 -4.89 21.38
N GLY A 18 1.64 -5.79 22.37
CA GLY A 18 2.43 -5.66 23.60
C GLY A 18 1.94 -4.55 24.55
N ASN A 19 0.61 -4.37 24.66
CA ASN A 19 -0.04 -3.34 25.50
C ASN A 19 0.29 -1.89 25.11
N GLN A 20 0.73 -1.69 23.87
CA GLN A 20 0.93 -0.35 23.32
C GLN A 20 -0.41 0.18 22.82
N TRP A 21 -0.69 1.46 23.05
CA TRP A 21 -1.88 2.13 22.55
C TRP A 21 -1.53 3.57 22.20
N VAL A 22 -2.34 4.15 21.31
CA VAL A 22 -2.35 5.59 21.02
C VAL A 22 -3.80 6.07 21.01
N LEU A 23 -3.98 7.25 21.59
CA LEU A 23 -5.24 7.96 21.71
C LEU A 23 -5.11 9.32 21.06
N VAL A 24 -6.05 9.65 20.20
CA VAL A 24 -6.25 10.98 19.64
C VAL A 24 -7.59 11.47 20.13
N ALA A 25 -7.58 12.59 20.83
CA ALA A 25 -8.79 13.13 21.42
C ALA A 25 -8.80 14.65 21.40
N GLU A 26 -9.97 15.22 21.62
CA GLU A 26 -10.18 16.64 21.77
C GLU A 26 -10.71 16.90 23.17
N LYS A 27 -10.19 17.94 23.82
CA LYS A 27 -10.78 18.40 25.08
C LYS A 27 -11.75 19.52 24.79
N LYS A 28 -12.92 19.50 25.41
CA LYS A 28 -13.96 20.53 25.21
C LYS A 28 -13.48 21.95 25.50
N ASP A 29 -12.49 22.13 26.38
CA ASP A 29 -11.91 23.43 26.71
C ASP A 29 -10.83 23.89 25.71
N GLN A 30 -10.52 23.09 24.69
CA GLN A 30 -9.51 23.36 23.67
C GLN A 30 -9.98 22.91 22.28
N GLU A 31 -11.11 23.45 21.81
CA GLU A 31 -11.78 23.05 20.55
C GLU A 31 -10.90 23.18 19.28
N ASP A 32 -9.85 24.00 19.33
CA ASP A 32 -8.89 24.20 18.23
C ASP A 32 -7.68 23.25 18.31
N LYS A 33 -7.62 22.36 19.31
CA LYS A 33 -6.49 21.46 19.55
C LYS A 33 -6.92 20.01 19.68
N ILE A 34 -6.08 19.12 19.18
CA ILE A 34 -6.09 17.71 19.55
C ILE A 34 -5.03 17.42 20.58
N TYR A 35 -5.41 16.58 21.53
CA TYR A 35 -4.54 15.93 22.49
C TYR A 35 -4.17 14.55 21.96
N VAL A 36 -2.87 14.25 22.00
CA VAL A 36 -2.35 12.94 21.63
C VAL A 36 -1.63 12.34 22.82
N ALA A 37 -1.96 11.09 23.14
CA ALA A 37 -1.34 10.32 24.20
C ALA A 37 -1.06 8.89 23.74
N HIS A 38 -0.14 8.23 24.43
CA HIS A 38 0.20 6.84 24.18
C HIS A 38 0.52 6.12 25.49
N HIS A 39 0.79 4.82 25.41
CA HIS A 39 1.08 3.96 26.57
C HIS A 39 2.18 4.45 27.53
N LYS A 40 3.09 5.35 27.11
CA LYS A 40 4.11 5.94 28.01
C LYS A 40 3.73 7.30 28.59
N GLY A 41 2.60 7.89 28.20
CA GLY A 41 2.09 9.15 28.71
C GLY A 41 1.59 10.12 27.64
N ASP A 42 1.59 11.40 28.00
CA ASP A 42 1.14 12.49 27.14
C ASP A 42 2.21 12.79 26.08
N ILE A 43 1.84 12.84 24.79
CA ILE A 43 2.72 13.32 23.73
C ILE A 43 2.61 14.84 23.64
N GLY A 44 1.38 15.36 23.62
CA GLY A 44 1.15 16.80 23.64
C GLY A 44 -0.19 17.23 23.06
N PHE A 45 -0.30 18.53 22.85
CA PHE A 45 -1.41 19.17 22.17
C PHE A 45 -0.95 19.75 20.84
N PHE A 46 -1.76 19.57 19.81
CA PHE A 46 -1.48 19.96 18.43
C PHE A 46 -2.68 20.71 17.85
N ASP A 47 -2.43 21.65 16.96
CA ASP A 47 -3.47 22.47 16.34
C ASP A 47 -4.27 21.63 15.33
N LYS A 48 -5.59 21.85 15.24
CA LYS A 48 -6.47 21.16 14.27
C LYS A 48 -6.39 21.74 12.86
N LYS A 49 -5.85 22.96 12.73
CA LYS A 49 -5.82 23.71 11.48
C LYS A 49 -4.55 24.54 11.36
N LEU A 50 -4.09 24.67 10.12
CA LEU A 50 -3.24 25.79 9.73
C LEU A 50 -4.14 27.01 9.54
N GLN A 51 -3.58 28.22 9.61
CA GLN A 51 -4.31 29.46 9.29
C GLN A 51 -5.04 29.41 7.94
N THR A 52 -4.54 28.60 7.00
CA THR A 52 -5.01 28.53 5.62
C THR A 52 -5.86 27.31 5.30
N GLN A 53 -5.92 26.28 6.16
CA GLN A 53 -6.63 25.04 5.88
C GLN A 53 -6.84 24.18 7.13
N ASP A 54 -7.96 23.47 7.17
CA ASP A 54 -8.21 22.40 8.13
C ASP A 54 -7.30 21.19 7.84
N VAL A 55 -6.96 20.44 8.88
CA VAL A 55 -6.11 19.24 8.77
C VAL A 55 -6.96 18.01 9.00
N GLU A 56 -6.90 17.06 8.06
CA GLU A 56 -7.45 15.74 8.30
C GLU A 56 -6.57 15.01 9.32
N ILE A 57 -7.12 14.83 10.51
CA ILE A 57 -6.46 14.14 11.61
C ILE A 57 -6.72 12.64 11.42
N LYS A 58 -5.79 12.00 10.74
CA LYS A 58 -5.86 10.57 10.45
C LYS A 58 -4.71 9.83 11.11
N LEU A 59 -5.03 8.98 12.07
CA LEU A 59 -4.09 8.03 12.62
C LEU A 59 -3.92 6.87 11.63
N VAL A 60 -2.70 6.62 11.20
CA VAL A 60 -2.34 5.44 10.43
C VAL A 60 -1.55 4.51 11.35
N HIS A 61 -1.81 3.22 11.30
CA HIS A 61 -1.15 2.27 12.17
C HIS A 61 -0.93 0.89 11.52
N THR A 62 0.06 0.17 12.05
CA THR A 62 0.23 -1.28 11.89
C THR A 62 0.05 -1.93 13.27
N ASN A 63 0.44 -3.19 13.43
CA ASN A 63 0.44 -3.83 14.75
C ASN A 63 1.55 -3.30 15.67
N GLN A 64 2.56 -2.60 15.17
CA GLN A 64 3.72 -2.16 15.96
C GLN A 64 4.02 -0.66 15.85
N ASN A 65 3.48 0.01 14.83
CA ASN A 65 3.81 1.38 14.51
C ASN A 65 2.55 2.21 14.36
N TYR A 66 2.63 3.49 14.70
CA TYR A 66 1.60 4.47 14.39
C TYR A 66 2.22 5.77 13.91
N ALA A 67 1.50 6.48 13.05
CA ALA A 67 1.90 7.79 12.59
C ALA A 67 0.70 8.68 12.27
N MET A 68 0.94 9.99 12.27
CA MET A 68 -0.05 10.95 11.82
C MET A 68 0.59 12.29 11.46
N ASN A 69 -0.07 13.02 10.56
CA ASN A 69 0.22 14.42 10.32
C ASN A 69 -0.29 15.27 11.49
N LEU A 70 0.53 16.22 11.95
CA LEU A 70 0.22 17.11 13.06
C LEU A 70 0.58 18.55 12.70
N VAL A 71 -0.09 19.50 13.34
CA VAL A 71 0.29 20.92 13.31
C VAL A 71 0.71 21.36 14.69
N LYS A 72 1.85 22.03 14.76
CA LYS A 72 2.34 22.64 15.99
C LYS A 72 2.94 23.99 15.66
N ASP A 73 2.50 25.03 16.35
CA ASP A 73 2.99 26.40 16.17
C ASP A 73 2.88 26.85 14.69
N GLN A 74 1.76 26.50 14.04
CA GLN A 74 1.49 26.77 12.61
C GLN A 74 2.50 26.14 11.64
N LYS A 75 3.18 25.07 12.07
CA LYS A 75 4.10 24.28 11.23
C LYS A 75 3.63 22.83 11.16
N ILE A 76 3.90 22.20 10.03
CA ILE A 76 3.51 20.82 9.76
C ILE A 76 4.60 19.88 10.28
N TYR A 77 4.19 18.86 11.02
CA TYR A 77 5.04 17.78 11.50
C TYR A 77 4.43 16.44 11.13
N PHE A 78 5.27 15.42 11.04
CA PHE A 78 4.84 14.04 10.97
C PHE A 78 5.29 13.35 12.24
N MET A 79 4.34 12.80 13.01
CA MET A 79 4.66 12.01 14.18
C MET A 79 4.75 10.55 13.80
N VAL A 80 5.78 9.84 14.29
CA VAL A 80 5.86 8.38 14.24
C VAL A 80 6.26 7.86 15.61
N ASN A 81 5.46 6.97 16.18
CA ASN A 81 5.71 6.35 17.50
C ASN A 81 6.03 7.33 18.65
N GLY A 82 5.50 8.56 18.55
CA GLY A 82 5.69 9.64 19.52
C GLY A 82 6.82 10.61 19.19
N ASP A 83 7.70 10.27 18.24
CA ASP A 83 8.74 11.17 17.76
C ASP A 83 8.19 12.09 16.66
N LEU A 84 8.55 13.38 16.73
CA LEU A 84 8.13 14.39 15.76
C LEU A 84 9.23 14.63 14.71
N PHE A 85 8.87 14.48 13.45
CA PHE A 85 9.73 14.75 12.29
C PHE A 85 9.24 16.01 11.58
N GLY A 86 10.17 16.89 11.18
CA GLY A 86 9.87 18.17 10.55
C GLY A 86 10.52 19.35 11.30
N PRO A 87 10.07 20.60 11.07
CA PRO A 87 8.86 20.97 10.32
C PRO A 87 8.99 20.76 8.80
N TYR A 88 7.86 20.52 8.14
CA TYR A 88 7.76 20.37 6.69
C TYR A 88 6.94 21.50 6.05
N GLU A 89 7.13 21.71 4.75
CA GLU A 89 6.33 22.66 3.97
C GLU A 89 4.93 22.13 3.64
N GLU A 90 4.75 20.80 3.62
CA GLU A 90 3.49 20.13 3.30
C GLU A 90 3.32 18.86 4.15
N PHE A 91 2.09 18.34 4.21
CA PHE A 91 1.76 17.08 4.88
C PHE A 91 2.38 15.86 4.18
N VAL A 92 2.60 14.81 4.95
CA VAL A 92 2.98 13.49 4.41
C VAL A 92 1.82 12.95 3.56
N LYS A 93 2.15 12.57 2.32
CA LYS A 93 1.17 12.12 1.31
C LYS A 93 1.09 10.60 1.20
N GLN A 94 2.18 9.91 1.54
CA GLN A 94 2.25 8.45 1.53
C GLN A 94 3.17 7.99 2.66
N THR A 95 2.83 6.86 3.31
CA THR A 95 3.66 6.25 4.34
C THR A 95 3.62 4.72 4.27
N ASP A 96 4.70 4.08 4.70
CA ASP A 96 4.81 2.65 5.02
C ASP A 96 5.41 2.56 6.42
N LEU A 97 4.63 2.07 7.39
CA LEU A 97 4.97 2.20 8.80
C LEU A 97 5.88 1.12 9.35
N GLY A 98 6.24 0.08 8.59
CA GLY A 98 7.10 -0.95 9.15
C GLY A 98 6.43 -2.08 9.88
N ILE A 99 7.18 -3.18 9.97
CA ILE A 99 6.95 -4.26 10.92
C ILE A 99 7.85 -4.17 12.17
N LYS A 100 8.70 -3.13 12.27
CA LYS A 100 9.53 -2.86 13.45
C LYS A 100 9.32 -1.42 13.91
N PRO A 101 9.41 -1.12 15.23
CA PRO A 101 9.13 0.22 15.79
C PRO A 101 9.93 1.38 15.16
N GLU A 102 11.11 1.09 14.64
CA GLU A 102 12.05 2.09 14.13
C GLU A 102 12.19 2.07 12.60
N ARG A 103 11.27 1.41 11.88
CA ARG A 103 11.40 1.19 10.43
C ARG A 103 10.21 1.67 9.65
N PHE A 104 10.20 2.94 9.26
CA PHE A 104 9.14 3.53 8.46
C PHE A 104 9.71 4.34 7.29
N ASN A 105 8.85 4.56 6.30
CA ASN A 105 9.16 5.33 5.10
C ASN A 105 8.01 6.29 4.81
N TYR A 106 8.30 7.46 4.26
CA TYR A 106 7.27 8.46 3.96
C TYR A 106 7.68 9.43 2.86
N VAL A 107 6.68 9.99 2.18
CA VAL A 107 6.83 11.01 1.14
C VAL A 107 6.23 12.33 1.61
N VAL A 108 7.01 13.41 1.52
CA VAL A 108 6.64 14.71 2.08
C VAL A 108 7.17 15.90 1.26
N GLY A 109 6.54 17.06 1.44
CA GLY A 109 6.99 18.33 0.87
C GLY A 109 6.61 18.54 -0.59
N LYS A 110 6.83 19.76 -1.09
CA LYS A 110 6.49 20.18 -2.47
C LYS A 110 7.15 19.33 -3.54
N LYS A 111 8.39 18.92 -3.29
CA LYS A 111 9.13 18.04 -4.19
C LYS A 111 8.74 16.57 -4.05
N ASN A 112 7.80 16.21 -3.17
CA ASN A 112 7.50 14.82 -2.84
C ASN A 112 8.77 14.02 -2.53
N THR A 113 9.52 14.47 -1.54
CA THR A 113 10.78 13.82 -1.14
C THR A 113 10.48 12.55 -0.36
N LEU A 114 11.05 11.42 -0.78
CA LEU A 114 10.97 10.14 -0.08
C LEU A 114 12.06 10.04 0.99
N HIS A 115 11.64 9.80 2.21
CA HIS A 115 12.49 9.40 3.33
C HIS A 115 12.43 7.89 3.48
N PHE A 116 13.57 7.22 3.30
CA PHE A 116 13.70 5.76 3.43
C PHE A 116 14.87 5.41 4.33
N LYS A 117 14.63 4.56 5.34
CA LYS A 117 15.60 4.25 6.42
C LYS A 117 16.20 5.53 7.03
N ASP A 118 15.33 6.49 7.37
CA ASP A 118 15.64 7.78 8.01
C ASP A 118 16.55 8.72 7.21
N LYS A 119 16.69 8.52 5.89
CA LYS A 119 17.45 9.41 5.01
C LYS A 119 16.61 9.84 3.81
N PRO A 120 16.69 11.10 3.37
CA PRO A 120 16.08 11.51 2.12
C PRO A 120 16.81 10.82 0.97
N ILE A 121 16.04 10.15 0.09
CA ILE A 121 16.60 9.35 -1.01
C ILE A 121 16.24 9.95 -2.36
N SER A 122 15.03 10.48 -2.55
CA SER A 122 14.52 10.85 -3.87
C SER A 122 13.61 12.07 -3.83
N ASP A 123 13.67 12.92 -4.85
CA ASP A 123 12.68 13.96 -5.14
C ASP A 123 11.77 13.52 -6.30
N ASN A 124 10.60 14.17 -6.43
CA ASN A 124 9.53 13.95 -7.40
C ASN A 124 8.89 12.57 -7.35
N VAL A 125 8.79 11.97 -6.16
CA VAL A 125 8.14 10.67 -5.97
C VAL A 125 6.63 10.84 -6.10
N ARG A 126 6.02 10.04 -6.97
CA ARG A 126 4.56 9.92 -7.08
C ARG A 126 4.03 8.90 -6.10
N LYS A 127 4.67 7.73 -6.04
CA LYS A 127 4.37 6.67 -5.08
C LYS A 127 5.56 5.74 -4.89
N PHE A 128 5.56 4.99 -3.79
CA PHE A 128 6.50 3.90 -3.57
C PHE A 128 5.81 2.65 -3.01
N THR A 129 6.42 1.48 -3.22
CA THR A 129 6.01 0.20 -2.63
C THR A 129 7.26 -0.52 -2.12
N VAL A 130 7.18 -1.14 -0.94
CA VAL A 130 8.30 -1.81 -0.28
C VAL A 130 8.04 -3.31 -0.23
N SER A 131 9.04 -4.11 -0.56
CA SER A 131 9.05 -5.57 -0.36
C SER A 131 8.92 -5.94 1.12
N ASP A 132 8.41 -7.14 1.42
CA ASP A 132 8.28 -7.65 2.79
C ASP A 132 9.61 -7.69 3.55
N SER A 133 10.69 -8.07 2.85
CA SER A 133 12.05 -8.09 3.40
C SER A 133 12.58 -6.69 3.71
N ARG A 134 11.99 -5.66 3.08
CA ARG A 134 12.41 -4.25 3.09
C ARG A 134 13.80 -4.00 2.51
N ASN A 135 14.26 -4.93 1.66
CA ASN A 135 15.50 -4.79 0.91
C ASN A 135 15.29 -4.08 -0.42
N THR A 136 14.12 -4.26 -1.04
CA THR A 136 13.73 -3.55 -2.25
C THR A 136 12.59 -2.59 -2.02
N ILE A 137 12.73 -1.37 -2.55
CA ILE A 137 11.68 -0.38 -2.71
C ILE A 137 11.53 -0.04 -4.19
N ALA A 138 10.31 -0.23 -4.73
CA ALA A 138 9.94 0.25 -6.04
C ALA A 138 9.45 1.70 -5.91
N VAL A 139 10.07 2.63 -6.63
CA VAL A 139 9.78 4.06 -6.59
C VAL A 139 9.28 4.50 -7.96
N VAL A 140 8.08 5.07 -8.00
CA VAL A 140 7.50 5.67 -9.18
C VAL A 140 7.57 7.18 -9.05
N PHE A 141 8.13 7.83 -10.07
CA PHE A 141 8.28 9.28 -10.11
C PHE A 141 7.13 9.94 -10.88
N ASN A 142 7.00 11.27 -10.76
CA ASN A 142 5.96 12.05 -11.46
C ASN A 142 6.07 11.98 -13.00
N ASP A 143 7.25 11.68 -13.52
CA ASP A 143 7.52 11.45 -14.96
C ASP A 143 7.31 9.99 -15.38
N ASP A 144 6.60 9.20 -14.55
CA ASP A 144 6.28 7.78 -14.80
C ASP A 144 7.52 6.86 -14.92
N LYS A 145 8.68 7.35 -14.49
CA LYS A 145 9.88 6.53 -14.34
C LYS A 145 9.72 5.58 -13.14
N LEU A 146 10.13 4.34 -13.34
CA LEU A 146 10.20 3.32 -12.29
C LEU A 146 11.66 3.03 -11.94
N GLN A 147 11.99 3.09 -10.66
CA GLN A 147 13.30 2.68 -10.16
C GLN A 147 13.17 1.72 -8.98
N ILE A 148 14.19 0.89 -8.79
CA ILE A 148 14.36 0.14 -7.54
C ILE A 148 15.47 0.76 -6.70
N ASN A 149 15.23 0.85 -5.40
CA ASN A 149 16.18 1.34 -4.41
C ASN A 149 16.78 2.72 -4.75
N ASN A 150 16.07 3.52 -5.56
CA ASN A 150 16.53 4.79 -6.13
C ASN A 150 17.92 4.71 -6.79
N LYS A 151 18.21 3.58 -7.43
CA LYS A 151 19.52 3.34 -8.07
C LYS A 151 19.34 2.85 -9.48
N THR A 152 18.58 1.77 -9.64
CA THR A 152 18.45 1.10 -10.93
C THR A 152 17.21 1.61 -11.62
N ASN A 153 17.39 2.30 -12.75
CA ASN A 153 16.30 2.69 -13.63
C ASN A 153 15.79 1.47 -14.37
N LEU A 154 14.49 1.16 -14.20
CA LEU A 154 13.83 0.05 -14.88
C LEU A 154 13.13 0.48 -16.15
N GLY A 155 12.93 1.79 -16.35
CA GLY A 155 12.28 2.36 -17.53
C GLY A 155 11.22 3.39 -17.18
N THR A 156 10.49 3.83 -18.21
CA THR A 156 9.35 4.75 -18.11
C THR A 156 8.11 4.02 -18.61
N PHE A 157 7.05 4.01 -17.81
CA PHE A 157 5.83 3.25 -18.10
C PHE A 157 4.62 4.15 -17.88
N LYS A 158 3.82 4.34 -18.92
CA LYS A 158 2.67 5.25 -18.89
C LYS A 158 1.75 4.92 -17.72
N ASN A 159 1.66 5.85 -16.77
CA ASN A 159 0.84 5.81 -15.58
C ASN A 159 0.81 4.42 -14.87
N ILE A 160 1.87 4.12 -14.12
CA ILE A 160 1.91 2.95 -13.22
C ILE A 160 0.86 3.14 -12.12
N GLU A 161 -0.12 2.25 -12.01
CA GLU A 161 -1.27 2.36 -11.10
C GLU A 161 -1.12 1.45 -9.87
N LYS A 162 -0.52 0.28 -10.04
CA LYS A 162 -0.32 -0.69 -8.95
C LYS A 162 1.03 -1.40 -9.06
N ILE A 163 1.66 -1.70 -7.93
CA ILE A 163 2.90 -2.48 -7.81
C ILE A 163 2.73 -3.41 -6.62
N ASP A 164 2.93 -4.70 -6.84
CA ASP A 164 2.74 -5.74 -5.83
C ASP A 164 4.01 -6.59 -5.72
N PHE A 165 4.58 -6.65 -4.51
CA PHE A 165 5.63 -7.60 -4.16
C PHE A 165 4.99 -8.88 -3.60
N PRO A 166 5.30 -10.07 -4.15
CA PRO A 166 4.95 -11.32 -3.52
C PRO A 166 5.63 -11.47 -2.16
N ALA A 167 5.01 -12.25 -1.26
CA ALA A 167 5.53 -12.43 0.08
C ALA A 167 6.93 -13.05 0.07
N ASN A 168 7.85 -12.45 0.84
CA ASN A 168 9.27 -12.88 0.91
C ASN A 168 10.01 -12.90 -0.43
N LYS A 169 9.56 -12.14 -1.45
CA LYS A 169 10.22 -12.02 -2.76
C LYS A 169 10.63 -10.57 -3.04
N GLU A 170 11.63 -10.42 -3.90
CA GLU A 170 12.10 -9.12 -4.40
C GLU A 170 11.63 -8.84 -5.83
N ASP A 171 11.26 -9.89 -6.57
CA ASP A 171 10.56 -9.77 -7.83
C ASP A 171 9.18 -9.15 -7.58
N PHE A 172 8.63 -8.47 -8.57
CA PHE A 172 7.34 -7.80 -8.42
C PHE A 172 6.63 -7.62 -9.75
N TYR A 173 5.34 -7.36 -9.65
CA TYR A 173 4.47 -7.15 -10.79
C TYR A 173 3.87 -5.77 -10.68
N PHE A 174 3.60 -5.16 -11.83
CA PHE A 174 2.99 -3.85 -11.85
C PHE A 174 2.09 -3.64 -13.04
N TRP A 175 1.06 -2.83 -12.80
CA TRP A 175 0.09 -2.44 -13.80
C TRP A 175 0.39 -1.03 -14.28
N ALA A 176 0.49 -0.86 -15.59
CA ALA A 176 0.62 0.44 -16.24
C ALA A 176 -0.52 0.67 -17.23
N LYS A 177 -1.09 1.88 -17.25
CA LYS A 177 -2.25 2.21 -18.07
C LYS A 177 -1.83 2.53 -19.51
N GLU A 178 -2.31 1.76 -20.48
CA GLU A 178 -2.05 2.00 -21.89
C GLU A 178 -3.07 2.98 -22.49
N SER A 179 -4.36 2.73 -22.23
CA SER A 179 -5.48 3.53 -22.72
C SER A 179 -6.66 3.48 -21.74
N GLU A 180 -7.83 3.96 -22.16
CA GLU A 180 -9.03 3.88 -21.33
C GLU A 180 -9.37 2.40 -21.04
N ASN A 181 -9.42 2.06 -19.75
CA ASN A 181 -9.73 0.71 -19.25
C ASN A 181 -8.83 -0.41 -19.77
N THR A 182 -7.70 -0.09 -20.40
CA THR A 182 -6.71 -1.05 -20.88
C THR A 182 -5.39 -0.85 -20.14
N TYR A 183 -4.88 -1.91 -19.56
CA TYR A 183 -3.68 -1.91 -18.75
C TYR A 183 -2.75 -3.03 -19.18
N ALA A 184 -1.46 -2.73 -19.26
CA ALA A 184 -0.43 -3.73 -19.45
C ALA A 184 0.08 -4.21 -18.09
N LEU A 185 0.17 -5.53 -17.96
CA LEU A 185 0.84 -6.19 -16.85
C LEU A 185 2.32 -6.33 -17.20
N TYR A 186 3.18 -5.89 -16.30
CA TYR A 186 4.61 -6.09 -16.38
C TYR A 186 5.08 -6.88 -15.17
N ALA A 187 6.19 -7.60 -15.35
CA ALA A 187 6.91 -8.24 -14.26
C ALA A 187 8.37 -7.84 -14.29
N TYR A 188 8.92 -7.57 -13.10
CA TYR A 188 10.34 -7.49 -12.83
C TYR A 188 10.77 -8.83 -12.21
N ILE A 189 11.44 -9.66 -12.99
CA ILE A 189 11.90 -11.01 -12.59
C ILE A 189 13.37 -11.14 -12.97
N GLU A 190 14.20 -11.66 -12.05
CA GLU A 190 15.63 -11.90 -12.31
C GLU A 190 16.33 -10.65 -12.90
N GLN A 191 15.98 -9.48 -12.36
CA GLN A 191 16.50 -8.17 -12.78
C GLN A 191 16.08 -7.67 -14.17
N LYS A 192 15.06 -8.28 -14.79
CA LYS A 192 14.56 -7.87 -16.11
C LYS A 192 13.08 -7.51 -16.04
N VAL A 193 12.72 -6.42 -16.70
CA VAL A 193 11.31 -6.07 -16.91
C VAL A 193 10.83 -6.71 -18.20
N SER A 194 9.67 -7.37 -18.14
CA SER A 194 8.98 -7.92 -19.30
C SER A 194 7.49 -7.59 -19.24
N GLN A 195 6.89 -7.28 -20.40
CA GLN A 195 5.44 -7.16 -20.52
C GLN A 195 4.85 -8.57 -20.66
N LEU A 196 3.88 -8.88 -19.80
CA LEU A 196 3.24 -10.18 -19.74
C LEU A 196 1.93 -10.24 -20.56
N GLY A 197 1.29 -9.09 -20.75
CA GLY A 197 0.10 -8.97 -21.56
C GLY A 197 -0.59 -7.62 -21.38
N SER A 198 -1.57 -7.35 -22.24
CA SER A 198 -2.44 -6.18 -22.15
C SER A 198 -3.88 -6.65 -21.97
N TYR A 199 -4.56 -6.11 -20.96
CA TYR A 199 -5.87 -6.56 -20.53
C TYR A 199 -6.84 -5.39 -20.48
N LYS A 200 -8.01 -5.61 -21.06
CA LYS A 200 -9.10 -4.65 -21.06
C LYS A 200 -10.10 -5.03 -19.97
N PHE A 201 -10.22 -4.15 -18.99
CA PHE A 201 -11.09 -4.31 -17.84
C PHE A 201 -12.45 -3.67 -18.05
N SER A 202 -13.47 -4.16 -17.34
CA SER A 202 -14.76 -3.49 -17.26
C SER A 202 -14.63 -2.09 -16.71
N ASN A 203 -15.41 -1.14 -17.24
CA ASN A 203 -15.54 0.20 -16.67
C ASN A 203 -16.09 0.17 -15.24
N ALA A 204 -16.68 -0.94 -14.81
CA ALA A 204 -17.20 -1.13 -13.46
C ALA A 204 -16.11 -1.47 -12.42
N ILE A 205 -14.88 -1.79 -12.84
CA ILE A 205 -13.80 -2.14 -11.92
C ILE A 205 -13.31 -0.89 -11.17
N LYS A 206 -13.39 -0.94 -9.83
CA LYS A 206 -12.89 0.13 -8.94
C LYS A 206 -11.40 -0.01 -8.61
N THR A 207 -10.87 -1.23 -8.67
CA THR A 207 -9.51 -1.57 -8.25
C THR A 207 -8.91 -2.61 -9.18
N LEU A 208 -7.65 -2.44 -9.58
CA LEU A 208 -6.96 -3.39 -10.45
C LEU A 208 -6.78 -4.75 -9.77
N PRO A 209 -6.85 -5.86 -10.53
CA PRO A 209 -6.69 -7.21 -9.99
C PRO A 209 -5.41 -7.38 -9.18
N ASP A 210 -5.50 -8.15 -8.10
CA ASP A 210 -4.33 -8.72 -7.43
C ASP A 210 -3.74 -9.80 -8.33
N VAL A 211 -2.42 -9.75 -8.52
CA VAL A 211 -1.70 -10.81 -9.22
C VAL A 211 -1.19 -11.79 -8.17
N HIS A 212 -1.61 -13.04 -8.29
CA HIS A 212 -1.22 -14.12 -7.42
C HIS A 212 -0.01 -14.85 -8.01
N PHE A 213 0.79 -15.44 -7.12
CA PHE A 213 2.03 -16.15 -7.47
C PHE A 213 2.05 -17.53 -6.86
N ALA A 214 2.61 -18.49 -7.59
CA ALA A 214 2.94 -19.77 -7.00
C ALA A 214 4.05 -19.59 -5.94
N PRO A 215 4.25 -20.57 -5.05
CA PRO A 215 5.38 -20.58 -4.11
C PRO A 215 6.79 -20.66 -4.75
N SER A 216 6.90 -20.58 -6.09
CA SER A 216 8.16 -20.44 -6.83
C SER A 216 8.30 -19.08 -7.53
N GLU A 217 9.45 -18.87 -8.15
CA GLU A 217 9.82 -17.61 -8.81
C GLU A 217 9.21 -17.44 -10.20
N LYS A 218 8.36 -18.39 -10.62
CA LYS A 218 7.70 -18.44 -11.91
C LYS A 218 6.28 -18.95 -11.64
N ASN A 219 5.34 -18.65 -12.54
CA ASN A 219 3.91 -18.98 -12.44
C ASN A 219 3.05 -17.95 -11.69
N TRP A 220 2.18 -17.29 -12.45
CA TRP A 220 1.32 -16.22 -11.94
C TRP A 220 -0.09 -16.32 -12.52
N GLY A 221 -1.04 -15.70 -11.84
CA GLY A 221 -2.40 -15.60 -12.32
C GLY A 221 -3.23 -14.55 -11.60
N PHE A 222 -4.31 -14.13 -12.24
CA PHE A 222 -5.28 -13.21 -11.65
C PHE A 222 -6.66 -13.42 -12.25
N SER A 223 -7.69 -12.96 -11.55
CA SER A 223 -9.07 -12.91 -12.03
C SER A 223 -9.47 -11.47 -12.35
N TYR A 224 -10.35 -11.28 -13.34
CA TYR A 224 -10.91 -9.96 -13.64
C TYR A 224 -12.28 -10.06 -14.31
N LEU A 225 -12.99 -8.92 -14.34
CA LEU A 225 -14.19 -8.75 -15.17
C LEU A 225 -13.82 -8.05 -16.47
N ASN A 226 -14.08 -8.69 -17.61
CA ASN A 226 -13.87 -8.07 -18.91
C ASN A 226 -14.91 -6.97 -19.18
N ASP A 227 -14.78 -6.30 -20.33
CA ASP A 227 -15.70 -5.22 -20.73
C ASP A 227 -17.17 -5.66 -20.89
N LYS A 228 -17.42 -6.96 -21.07
CA LYS A 228 -18.75 -7.58 -21.11
C LYS A 228 -19.27 -8.01 -19.73
N GLN A 229 -18.54 -7.72 -18.66
CA GLN A 229 -18.82 -8.17 -17.29
C GLN A 229 -18.78 -9.70 -17.11
N GLU A 230 -18.01 -10.38 -17.95
CA GLU A 230 -17.73 -11.81 -17.81
C GLU A 230 -16.50 -11.99 -16.93
N SER A 231 -16.57 -12.93 -15.98
CA SER A 231 -15.43 -13.33 -15.15
C SER A 231 -14.42 -14.12 -15.97
N LYS A 232 -13.19 -13.60 -16.05
CA LYS A 232 -12.05 -14.23 -16.70
C LYS A 232 -10.98 -14.55 -15.67
N ILE A 233 -10.25 -15.63 -15.93
CA ILE A 233 -9.02 -15.95 -15.22
C ILE A 233 -7.87 -15.92 -16.22
N VAL A 234 -6.75 -15.34 -15.82
CA VAL A 234 -5.50 -15.38 -16.58
C VAL A 234 -4.49 -16.21 -15.79
N ILE A 235 -3.87 -17.19 -16.44
CA ILE A 235 -2.77 -17.98 -15.91
C ILE A 235 -1.65 -17.96 -16.95
N ASP A 236 -0.49 -17.45 -16.58
CA ASP A 236 0.69 -17.32 -17.44
C ASP A 236 0.38 -16.76 -18.84
N GLY A 237 -0.44 -15.71 -18.88
CA GLY A 237 -0.83 -15.01 -20.11
C GLY A 237 -1.96 -15.68 -20.91
N LYS A 238 -2.39 -16.90 -20.54
CA LYS A 238 -3.54 -17.57 -21.15
C LYS A 238 -4.82 -17.20 -20.41
N GLU A 239 -5.85 -16.81 -21.15
CA GLU A 239 -7.17 -16.48 -20.63
C GLU A 239 -8.08 -17.71 -20.62
N TYR A 240 -8.85 -17.87 -19.54
CA TYR A 240 -9.80 -18.95 -19.30
C TYR A 240 -11.18 -18.38 -18.95
N ASP A 241 -12.22 -18.96 -19.55
CA ASP A 241 -13.61 -18.63 -19.24
C ASP A 241 -14.03 -19.20 -17.89
N THR A 242 -14.81 -18.43 -17.13
CA THR A 242 -15.41 -18.90 -15.88
C THR A 242 -16.86 -18.46 -15.77
N ASN A 243 -17.73 -19.37 -15.30
CA ASN A 243 -19.14 -19.06 -15.07
C ASN A 243 -19.38 -18.43 -13.68
N PHE A 244 -18.43 -18.57 -12.75
CA PHE A 244 -18.37 -17.90 -11.44
C PHE A 244 -17.05 -18.27 -10.74
N ILE A 245 -16.25 -17.28 -10.29
CA ILE A 245 -15.51 -17.15 -9.00
C ILE A 245 -14.41 -16.09 -9.10
N ASN A 246 -14.27 -15.32 -8.03
CA ASN A 246 -13.55 -14.05 -7.98
C ASN A 246 -12.04 -14.18 -7.77
N GLU A 247 -11.48 -15.38 -7.59
CA GLU A 247 -10.09 -15.51 -7.18
C GLU A 247 -9.45 -16.82 -7.67
N VAL A 248 -8.18 -16.73 -8.04
CA VAL A 248 -7.31 -17.87 -8.35
C VAL A 248 -6.36 -18.08 -7.17
N SER A 249 -6.18 -19.33 -6.76
CA SER A 249 -5.20 -19.70 -5.74
C SER A 249 -4.05 -20.46 -6.38
N LEU A 250 -2.82 -20.03 -6.11
CA LEU A 250 -1.60 -20.68 -6.57
C LEU A 250 -0.87 -21.34 -5.39
N TYR A 251 -0.45 -22.59 -5.55
CA TYR A 251 0.16 -23.39 -4.48
C TYR A 251 1.06 -24.51 -5.00
N ALA A 252 1.88 -25.10 -4.13
CA ALA A 252 2.72 -26.25 -4.45
C ALA A 252 2.25 -27.50 -3.68
N GLN A 253 2.26 -28.65 -4.35
CA GLN A 253 1.95 -29.96 -3.78
C GLN A 253 2.79 -31.03 -4.50
N GLU A 254 3.43 -31.93 -3.75
CA GLU A 254 4.16 -33.09 -4.31
C GLU A 254 5.24 -32.71 -5.35
N GLY A 255 5.94 -31.60 -5.12
CA GLY A 255 6.99 -31.12 -6.03
C GLY A 255 6.48 -30.51 -7.34
N LYS A 256 5.17 -30.29 -7.46
CA LYS A 256 4.53 -29.57 -8.56
C LYS A 256 3.81 -28.34 -8.06
N GLU A 257 3.70 -27.34 -8.91
CA GLU A 257 2.92 -26.16 -8.64
C GLU A 257 1.59 -26.22 -9.38
N TYR A 258 0.58 -25.58 -8.81
CA TYR A 258 -0.78 -25.62 -9.31
C TYR A 258 -1.45 -24.25 -9.23
N ALA A 259 -2.25 -23.96 -10.24
CA ALA A 259 -3.33 -23.00 -10.17
C ALA A 259 -4.63 -23.75 -9.89
N SER A 260 -5.43 -23.24 -8.95
CA SER A 260 -6.79 -23.73 -8.74
C SER A 260 -7.78 -22.59 -8.57
N TRP A 261 -8.98 -22.84 -9.05
CA TRP A 261 -10.13 -21.98 -8.85
C TRP A 261 -11.37 -22.84 -8.82
N LEU A 262 -12.42 -22.31 -8.23
CA LEU A 262 -13.71 -22.96 -8.22
C LEU A 262 -14.53 -22.45 -9.43
N SER A 263 -15.45 -23.25 -9.96
CA SER A 263 -16.43 -22.80 -10.95
C SER A 263 -17.83 -23.35 -10.64
N LEU A 264 -18.86 -22.70 -11.18
CA LEU A 264 -20.24 -23.20 -11.15
C LEU A 264 -20.65 -23.74 -12.52
N GLU A 265 -21.14 -24.98 -12.54
CA GLU A 265 -21.79 -25.58 -13.70
C GLU A 265 -23.17 -26.12 -13.31
N GLY A 266 -24.21 -25.38 -13.69
CA GLY A 266 -25.58 -25.64 -13.24
C GLY A 266 -25.70 -25.47 -11.72
N LYS A 267 -25.93 -26.57 -11.00
CA LYS A 267 -25.99 -26.60 -9.53
C LYS A 267 -24.74 -27.19 -8.87
N ASN A 268 -23.71 -27.49 -9.64
CA ASN A 268 -22.49 -28.12 -9.16
C ASN A 268 -21.38 -27.08 -8.96
N ILE A 269 -20.65 -27.20 -7.85
CA ILE A 269 -19.38 -26.49 -7.61
C ILE A 269 -18.26 -27.42 -8.07
N ILE A 270 -17.41 -26.96 -8.98
CA ILE A 270 -16.28 -27.71 -9.54
C ILE A 270 -14.98 -27.07 -9.06
N LEU A 271 -14.04 -27.87 -8.55
CA LEU A 271 -12.67 -27.45 -8.31
C LEU A 271 -11.84 -27.71 -9.56
N ASN A 272 -11.48 -26.64 -10.25
CA ASN A 272 -10.54 -26.69 -11.36
C ASN A 272 -9.11 -26.63 -10.82
N LYS A 273 -8.22 -27.41 -11.41
CA LYS A 273 -6.81 -27.46 -11.04
C LYS A 273 -5.97 -27.66 -12.30
N ILE A 274 -5.02 -26.77 -12.54
CA ILE A 274 -4.03 -26.88 -13.62
C ILE A 274 -2.66 -26.97 -12.97
N ALA A 275 -1.83 -27.92 -13.40
CA ALA A 275 -0.43 -27.98 -13.02
C ALA A 275 0.39 -27.06 -13.92
N PHE A 276 1.39 -26.38 -13.36
CA PHE A 276 2.38 -25.66 -14.15
C PHE A 276 3.37 -26.66 -14.80
N GLU A 277 3.81 -26.35 -16.01
CA GLU A 277 4.82 -27.11 -16.77
C GLU A 277 6.25 -26.61 -16.50
#